data_AF-A0A7Y6Q0K0-F1
#
_entry.id   AF-A0A7Y6Q0K0-F1
#
_cell.length_a   1.000
_cell.length_b   1.000
_cell.length_c   1.000
_cell.angle_alpha   90.00
_cell.angle_beta   90.00
_cell.angle_gamma   90.00
#
_symmetry.space_group_name_H-M   'P 1'
#
loop_
_entity.id
_entity.type
_entity.pdbx_description
1 polymer ?
#
loop_
_entity_poly.entity_id
_entity_poly.type
_entity_poly.pdbx_seq_one_letter_code
_entity_poly.pdbx_strand_id
1 'polypeptide(L)'
;MKALLAVFLALAACGEKKPPVEPPTPAPSQATPPASSAMTPDECTAMGGRVKGDIGDGKVACDPGEKELGRVTQGIEGAVCCAGAAH
;
A
#
# COMPACT_ATOMS: atom_id res chain seq x y z
N MET A 1 28.30 -6.99 -68.78
CA MET A 1 28.42 -8.46 -68.93
C MET A 1 28.41 -9.04 -67.51
N LYS A 2 27.25 -9.47 -67.00
CA LYS A 2 26.87 -10.87 -66.76
C LYS A 2 27.81 -11.64 -65.81
N ALA A 3 27.37 -11.84 -64.57
CA ALA A 3 27.50 -13.08 -63.77
C ALA A 3 26.68 -12.88 -62.46
N LEU A 4 25.52 -13.55 -62.32
CA LEU A 4 25.34 -14.85 -61.63
C LEU A 4 25.38 -14.68 -60.09
N LEU A 5 24.25 -14.50 -59.42
CA LEU A 5 23.32 -15.53 -58.90
C LEU A 5 23.88 -16.30 -57.69
N ALA A 6 23.35 -16.00 -56.49
CA ALA A 6 23.30 -16.94 -55.37
C ALA A 6 22.20 -16.51 -54.37
N VAL A 7 21.12 -17.28 -54.38
CA VAL A 7 20.09 -17.33 -53.33
C VAL A 7 20.72 -17.98 -52.09
N PHE A 8 20.58 -17.34 -50.93
CA PHE A 8 20.54 -18.06 -49.66
C PHE A 8 19.42 -17.50 -48.79
N LEU A 9 18.32 -18.25 -48.77
CA LEU A 9 17.38 -18.33 -47.67
C LEU A 9 18.17 -18.64 -46.38
N ALA A 10 18.02 -17.81 -45.37
CA ALA A 10 18.17 -18.24 -43.99
C ALA A 10 17.01 -17.63 -43.20
N LEU A 11 15.92 -18.39 -43.08
CA LEU A 11 14.94 -18.22 -42.02
C LEU A 11 15.68 -18.45 -40.71
N ALA A 12 16.10 -17.37 -40.04
CA ALA A 12 16.53 -17.45 -38.66
C ALA A 12 15.28 -17.74 -37.82
N ALA A 13 15.16 -19.02 -37.49
CA ALA A 13 14.15 -19.60 -36.63
C ALA A 13 13.96 -18.81 -35.33
N CYS A 14 12.71 -18.78 -34.89
CA CYS A 14 12.25 -18.32 -33.58
C CYS A 14 13.20 -18.76 -32.47
N GLY A 15 13.88 -17.78 -31.88
CA GLY A 15 14.69 -17.94 -30.69
C GLY A 15 14.18 -17.04 -29.56
N GLU A 16 12.87 -16.81 -29.47
CA GLU A 16 12.24 -16.23 -28.28
C GLU A 16 12.35 -17.25 -27.15
N LYS A 17 13.48 -17.19 -26.47
CA LYS A 17 13.73 -17.86 -25.19
C LYS A 17 12.88 -17.13 -24.16
N LYS A 18 11.57 -17.41 -24.17
CA LYS A 18 10.66 -17.01 -23.11
C LYS A 18 11.24 -17.62 -21.82
N PRO A 19 11.70 -16.81 -20.85
CA PRO A 19 12.10 -17.37 -19.58
C PRO A 19 10.92 -18.18 -19.04
N PRO A 20 11.16 -19.33 -18.40
CA PRO A 20 10.10 -20.04 -17.70
C PRO A 20 9.41 -19.01 -16.81
N VAL A 21 8.12 -18.81 -17.05
CA VAL A 21 7.26 -18.14 -16.07
C VAL A 21 7.22 -19.12 -14.92
N GLU A 22 8.15 -18.95 -13.97
CA GLU A 22 7.97 -19.49 -12.64
C GLU A 22 6.57 -19.05 -12.18
N PRO A 23 5.75 -19.95 -11.61
CA PRO A 23 4.55 -19.52 -10.92
C PRO A 23 4.97 -18.39 -9.98
N PRO A 24 4.17 -17.31 -9.86
CA PRO A 24 4.53 -16.23 -8.96
C PRO A 24 4.81 -16.87 -7.61
N THR A 25 6.10 -16.88 -7.24
CA THR A 25 6.48 -17.04 -5.84
C THR A 25 5.61 -16.02 -5.15
N PRO A 26 4.73 -16.40 -4.20
CA PRO A 26 4.04 -15.39 -3.43
C PRO A 26 5.16 -14.49 -2.91
N ALA A 27 5.23 -13.27 -3.45
CA ALA A 27 6.04 -12.23 -2.84
C ALA A 27 5.72 -12.34 -1.36
N PRO A 28 6.72 -12.31 -0.45
CA PRO A 28 6.40 -12.23 0.96
C PRO A 28 5.39 -11.11 1.04
N SER A 29 4.14 -11.49 1.33
CA SER A 29 3.08 -10.55 1.59
C SER A 29 3.75 -9.69 2.62
N GLN A 30 4.01 -8.42 2.26
CA GLN A 30 4.49 -7.48 3.24
C GLN A 30 3.32 -7.47 4.20
N ALA A 31 3.41 -8.33 5.22
CA ALA A 31 2.60 -8.28 6.38
C ALA A 31 2.93 -6.90 6.88
N THR A 32 2.06 -5.95 6.54
CA THR A 32 1.94 -4.72 7.26
C THR A 32 2.11 -5.13 8.71
N PRO A 33 3.16 -4.65 9.40
CA PRO A 33 3.40 -5.06 10.77
C PRO A 33 2.07 -4.98 11.50
N PRO A 34 1.70 -6.00 12.29
CA PRO A 34 0.41 -6.00 12.94
C PRO A 34 0.26 -4.65 13.63
N ALA A 35 -0.92 -4.05 13.50
CA ALA A 35 -1.27 -2.75 14.07
C ALA A 35 -1.30 -2.80 15.62
N SER A 36 -0.33 -3.48 16.25
CA SER A 36 -0.26 -3.87 17.65
C SER A 36 -0.05 -2.70 18.61
N SER A 37 -0.19 -1.47 18.15
CA SER A 37 -0.15 -0.27 18.99
C SER A 37 -1.19 0.78 18.58
N ALA A 38 -1.96 0.52 17.52
CA ALA A 38 -2.95 1.46 17.03
C ALA A 38 -4.33 1.02 17.50
N MET A 39 -5.00 1.95 18.16
CA MET A 39 -6.30 1.78 18.78
C MET A 39 -7.37 1.47 17.73
N THR A 40 -8.38 0.70 18.07
CA THR A 40 -9.57 0.51 17.26
C THR A 40 -10.54 1.69 17.43
N PRO A 41 -11.44 1.94 16.46
CA PRO A 41 -12.48 2.96 16.62
C PRO A 41 -13.36 2.77 17.87
N ASP A 42 -13.63 1.51 18.22
CA ASP A 42 -14.43 1.15 19.39
C ASP A 42 -13.71 1.49 20.71
N GLU A 43 -12.40 1.20 20.79
CA GLU A 43 -11.58 1.59 21.95
C GLU A 43 -11.49 3.12 22.11
N CYS A 44 -11.40 3.86 21.00
CA CYS A 44 -11.43 5.32 21.03
C CYS A 44 -12.75 5.84 21.63
N THR A 45 -13.86 5.27 21.19
CA THR A 45 -15.20 5.62 21.69
C THR A 45 -15.35 5.25 23.16
N ALA A 46 -14.85 4.09 23.58
CA ALA A 46 -14.87 3.64 24.97
C ALA A 46 -14.07 4.56 25.91
N MET A 47 -13.03 5.23 25.39
CA MET A 47 -12.25 6.24 26.12
C MET A 47 -12.89 7.63 26.13
N GLY A 48 -14.09 7.79 25.55
CA GLY A 48 -14.77 9.08 25.44
C GLY A 48 -14.20 9.98 24.34
N GLY A 49 -13.40 9.43 23.43
CA GLY A 49 -12.87 10.12 22.27
C GLY A 49 -13.75 9.98 21.02
N ARG A 50 -13.39 10.72 19.97
CA ARG A 50 -13.93 10.61 18.62
C ARG A 50 -12.80 10.37 17.63
N VAL A 51 -13.06 9.52 16.66
CA VAL A 51 -12.12 9.21 15.59
C VAL A 51 -12.19 10.31 14.52
N LYS A 52 -11.06 10.93 14.20
CA LYS A 52 -10.89 11.80 13.03
C LYS A 52 -9.98 11.10 12.03
N GLY A 53 -10.47 10.89 10.81
CA GLY A 53 -9.71 10.31 9.72
C GLY A 53 -8.94 11.36 8.92
N ASP A 54 -7.88 10.92 8.26
CA ASP A 54 -7.16 11.72 7.26
C ASP A 54 -7.99 11.83 5.96
N ILE A 55 -8.08 13.04 5.36
CA ILE A 55 -8.77 13.25 4.07
C ILE A 55 -7.73 13.40 2.94
N GLY A 56 -6.62 12.68 3.01
CA GLY A 56 -5.70 12.49 1.88
C GLY A 56 -4.51 13.44 1.82
N ASP A 57 -4.21 14.21 2.86
CA ASP A 57 -2.98 15.00 2.98
C ASP A 57 -1.91 14.33 3.87
N GLY A 58 -2.24 13.19 4.49
CA GLY A 58 -1.36 12.41 5.35
C GLY A 58 -1.07 13.08 6.69
N LYS A 59 -1.86 14.09 7.07
CA LYS A 59 -1.73 14.86 8.31
C LYS A 59 -3.07 14.98 9.01
N VAL A 60 -3.39 13.99 9.82
CA VAL A 60 -4.54 14.03 10.71
C VAL A 60 -4.14 14.50 12.12
N ALA A 61 -4.91 15.44 12.68
CA ALA A 61 -4.73 15.98 14.03
C ALA A 61 -6.07 16.35 14.68
N CYS A 62 -6.07 16.43 16.01
CA CYS A 62 -7.23 16.89 16.78
C CYS A 62 -7.47 18.41 16.63
N ASP A 63 -8.70 18.86 16.86
CA ASP A 63 -9.01 20.29 16.81
C ASP A 63 -8.30 21.07 17.92
N PRO A 64 -8.12 22.40 17.77
CA PRO A 64 -7.65 23.24 18.85
C PRO A 64 -8.52 23.10 20.10
N GLY A 65 -7.91 22.72 21.23
CA GLY A 65 -8.61 22.48 22.49
C GLY A 65 -9.02 21.02 22.74
N GLU A 66 -8.77 20.12 21.78
CA GLU A 66 -8.86 18.69 21.97
C GLU A 66 -7.49 18.09 22.32
N LYS A 67 -7.50 16.94 23.01
CA LYS A 67 -6.33 16.13 23.34
C LYS A 67 -6.29 14.90 22.44
N GLU A 68 -5.15 14.66 21.80
CA GLU A 68 -4.88 13.38 21.12
C GLU A 68 -4.71 12.27 22.17
N LEU A 69 -5.59 11.27 22.10
CA LEU A 69 -5.55 10.07 22.93
C LEU A 69 -4.70 8.96 22.30
N GLY A 70 -4.57 8.98 20.97
CA GLY A 70 -3.71 8.04 20.23
C GLY A 70 -4.07 7.94 18.75
N ARG A 71 -3.30 7.13 18.02
CA ARG A 71 -3.57 6.78 16.62
C ARG A 71 -4.59 5.64 16.55
N VAL A 72 -5.50 5.74 15.59
CA VAL A 72 -6.56 4.76 15.31
C VAL A 72 -6.30 4.09 13.98
N THR A 73 -6.40 2.75 13.95
CA THR A 73 -6.36 1.99 12.70
C THR A 73 -7.70 2.13 11.99
N GLN A 74 -7.76 2.93 10.93
CA GLN A 74 -8.94 3.08 10.09
C GLN A 74 -8.53 3.12 8.62
N GLY A 75 -8.91 2.10 7.86
CA GLY A 75 -8.56 1.99 6.44
C GLY A 75 -7.04 2.01 6.20
N ILE A 76 -6.63 2.59 5.06
CA ILE A 76 -5.21 2.71 4.66
C ILE A 76 -4.59 4.02 5.17
N GLU A 77 -5.40 5.07 5.35
CA GLU A 77 -4.90 6.44 5.59
C GLU A 77 -4.70 6.77 7.08
N GLY A 78 -5.19 5.92 7.99
CA GLY A 78 -5.03 6.10 9.43
C GLY A 78 -5.89 7.22 10.00
N ALA A 79 -6.05 7.22 11.32
CA ALA A 79 -6.88 8.18 12.04
C ALA A 79 -6.27 8.55 13.39
N VAL A 80 -6.83 9.55 14.07
CA VAL A 80 -6.53 9.92 15.45
C VAL A 80 -7.77 9.86 16.32
N CYS A 81 -7.58 9.43 17.56
CA CYS A 81 -8.58 9.52 18.61
C CYS A 81 -8.41 10.84 19.36
N CYS A 82 -9.44 11.66 19.35
CA CYS A 82 -9.46 12.98 19.96
C CYS A 82 -10.52 13.04 21.04
N ALA A 83 -10.18 13.53 22.23
CA ALA A 83 -11.18 13.89 23.23
C ALA A 83 -11.15 15.40 23.47
N GLY A 84 -12.30 15.98 23.80
CA GLY A 84 -12.30 17.34 24.36
C GLY A 84 -11.38 17.38 25.58
N ALA A 85 -10.70 18.51 25.80
CA ALA A 85 -10.02 18.73 27.07
C ALA A 85 -11.03 18.45 28.19
N ALA A 86 -10.78 17.38 28.96
CA ALA A 86 -11.68 16.95 30.02
C ALA A 86 -12.03 18.16 30.90
N HIS A 87 -13.34 18.38 31.08
CA HIS A 87 -13.88 19.27 32.10
C HIS A 87 -13.44 18.83 33.50
#